data_AF-A0A1X7AJ96-F1
#
_entry.id   AF-A0A1X7AJ96-F1
#
_cell.length_a   1.000
_cell.length_b   1.000
_cell.length_c   1.000
_cell.angle_alpha   90.00
_cell.angle_beta   90.00
_cell.angle_gamma   90.00
#
_symmetry.space_group_name_H-M   'P 1'
#
loop_
_entity.id
_entity.type
_entity.pdbx_description
1 polymer ?
#
loop_
_entity_poly.entity_id
_entity_poly.type
_entity_poly.pdbx_seq_one_letter_code
_entity_poly.pdbx_strand_id
1 'polypeptide(L)'
;MADTDSKPALEDESVMEAVLAAFQKLETAQVRFVRRQFIEDTFDISRTTIYRLMAGQQFPEPIILQSNKGARWVLSELIDWAKERMDARKQS
;
A
#
# COMPACT_ATOMS: atom_id res chain seq x y z
N MET A 1 -19.55 -51.41 0.18
CA MET A 1 -18.11 -51.51 0.52
C MET A 1 -17.44 -50.35 -0.20
N ALA A 2 -16.76 -49.50 0.57
CA ALA A 2 -16.09 -48.25 0.19
C ALA A 2 -16.98 -47.05 -0.20
N ASP A 3 -17.45 -46.35 0.84
CA ASP A 3 -17.36 -44.88 0.89
C ASP A 3 -15.93 -44.43 0.56
N THR A 4 -15.75 -43.51 -0.39
CA THR A 4 -14.73 -42.43 -0.43
C THR A 4 -14.84 -41.74 -1.78
N ASP A 5 -15.59 -40.63 -1.82
CA ASP A 5 -15.19 -39.38 -2.48
C ASP A 5 -16.36 -38.38 -2.41
N SER A 6 -16.73 -38.01 -1.18
CA SER A 6 -17.35 -36.69 -0.98
C SER A 6 -16.24 -35.66 -1.11
N LYS A 7 -15.94 -35.29 -2.36
CA LYS A 7 -15.19 -34.07 -2.67
C LYS A 7 -15.95 -32.92 -1.98
N PRO A 8 -15.36 -32.19 -1.03
CA PRO A 8 -16.05 -31.08 -0.40
C PRO A 8 -16.34 -30.04 -1.48
N ALA A 9 -17.62 -29.71 -1.63
CA ALA A 9 -18.14 -28.74 -2.57
C ALA A 9 -17.49 -27.37 -2.30
N LEU A 10 -16.57 -26.98 -3.18
CA LEU A 10 -15.96 -25.66 -3.26
C LEU A 10 -16.91 -24.64 -3.96
N GLU A 11 -18.21 -24.90 -3.99
CA GLU A 11 -19.19 -24.19 -4.82
C GLU A 11 -20.38 -23.65 -4.02
N ASP A 12 -20.16 -23.29 -2.75
CA ASP A 12 -21.12 -22.40 -2.09
C ASP A 12 -20.87 -20.97 -2.62
N GLU A 13 -21.61 -20.61 -3.67
CA GLU A 13 -21.62 -19.29 -4.28
C GLU A 13 -21.74 -18.18 -3.22
N SER A 14 -22.42 -18.45 -2.10
CA SER A 14 -22.54 -17.54 -0.96
C SER A 14 -21.22 -17.30 -0.22
N VAL A 15 -20.39 -18.33 -0.08
CA VAL A 15 -19.06 -18.20 0.54
C VAL A 15 -18.14 -17.41 -0.39
N MET A 16 -18.16 -17.71 -1.69
CA MET A 16 -17.37 -16.97 -2.68
C MET A 16 -17.81 -15.50 -2.74
N GLU A 17 -19.11 -15.23 -2.73
CA GLU A 17 -19.67 -13.88 -2.69
C GLU A 17 -19.27 -13.12 -1.41
N ALA A 18 -19.34 -13.78 -0.25
CA ALA A 18 -18.90 -13.20 1.02
C ALA A 18 -17.40 -12.89 1.02
N VAL A 19 -16.59 -13.77 0.43
CA VAL A 19 -15.14 -13.60 0.29
C VAL A 19 -14.84 -12.42 -0.65
N LEU A 20 -15.48 -12.34 -1.82
CA LEU A 20 -15.33 -11.22 -2.76
C LEU A 20 -15.78 -9.89 -2.14
N ALA A 21 -16.90 -9.87 -1.42
CA ALA A 21 -17.38 -8.69 -0.71
C ALA A 21 -16.42 -8.27 0.42
N ALA A 22 -15.83 -9.22 1.14
CA ALA A 22 -14.83 -8.95 2.16
C ALA A 22 -13.54 -8.39 1.53
N PHE A 23 -13.09 -8.93 0.39
CA PHE A 23 -11.96 -8.38 -0.36
C PHE A 23 -12.24 -6.97 -0.86
N GLN A 24 -13.42 -6.70 -1.42
CA GLN A 24 -13.84 -5.35 -1.83
C GLN A 24 -13.87 -4.36 -0.64
N LYS A 25 -14.32 -4.83 0.53
CA LYS A 25 -14.35 -4.04 1.77
C LYS A 25 -12.96 -3.80 2.36
N LEU A 26 -12.03 -4.74 2.19
CA LEU A 26 -10.62 -4.60 2.58
C LEU A 26 -9.86 -3.69 1.60
N GLU A 27 -10.16 -3.75 0.31
CA GLU A 27 -9.58 -2.87 -0.71
C GLU A 27 -10.01 -1.42 -0.51
N THR A 28 -11.20 -1.20 0.03
CA THR A 28 -11.69 0.12 0.44
C THR A 28 -11.19 0.55 1.83
N ALA A 29 -10.26 -0.20 2.46
CA ALA A 29 -9.60 0.23 3.68
C ALA A 29 -8.95 1.60 3.45
N GLN A 30 -9.35 2.56 4.28
CA GLN A 30 -9.22 3.99 4.03
C GLN A 30 -7.83 4.40 3.57
N VAL A 31 -7.76 5.10 2.43
CA VAL A 31 -6.53 5.75 1.95
C VAL A 31 -6.01 6.68 3.04
N ARG A 32 -4.84 6.35 3.61
CA ARG A 32 -4.26 7.10 4.72
C ARG A 32 -3.27 8.14 4.21
N PHE A 33 -3.63 9.41 4.38
CA PHE A 33 -2.78 10.54 4.00
C PHE A 33 -1.87 10.98 5.15
N VAL A 34 -0.58 11.12 4.88
CA VAL A 34 0.43 11.59 5.84
C VAL A 34 1.05 12.92 5.42
N ARG A 35 1.57 13.66 6.41
CA ARG A 35 2.29 14.93 6.19
C ARG A 35 3.77 14.65 5.95
N ARG A 36 4.48 15.60 5.33
CA ARG A 36 5.94 15.56 5.20
C ARG A 36 6.64 15.24 6.53
N GLN A 37 6.27 15.88 7.65
CA GLN A 37 6.93 15.64 8.94
C GLN A 37 6.90 14.17 9.36
N PHE A 38 5.78 13.48 9.13
CA PHE A 38 5.69 12.04 9.40
C PHE A 38 6.72 11.23 8.59
N ILE A 39 6.97 11.61 7.35
CA ILE A 39 7.96 10.96 6.48
C ILE A 39 9.38 11.19 7.05
N GLU A 40 9.66 12.42 7.47
CA GLU A 40 10.97 12.79 8.05
C GLU A 40 11.24 11.99 9.32
N ASP A 41 10.26 11.91 10.22
CA ASP A 41 10.37 11.19 11.48
C ASP A 41 10.43 9.66 11.28
N THR A 42 9.69 9.12 10.31
CA THR A 42 9.56 7.66 10.11
C THR A 42 10.74 7.08 9.34
N PHE A 43 11.20 7.77 8.30
CA PHE A 43 12.26 7.28 7.42
C PHE A 43 13.63 7.89 7.71
N ASP A 44 13.72 8.79 8.69
CA ASP A 44 14.93 9.54 9.07
C ASP A 44 15.60 10.24 7.87
N ILE A 45 14.77 10.85 7.02
CA ILE A 45 15.22 11.60 5.83
C ILE A 45 14.83 13.07 5.93
N SER A 46 15.76 13.96 5.59
CA SER A 46 15.49 15.39 5.61
C SER A 46 14.55 15.83 4.50
N ARG A 47 13.89 16.98 4.68
CA ARG A 47 13.11 17.67 3.65
C ARG A 47 13.83 17.77 2.31
N THR A 48 15.10 18.18 2.34
CA THR A 48 15.90 18.36 1.13
C THR A 48 16.14 17.03 0.43
N THR A 49 16.35 15.95 1.19
CA THR A 49 16.44 14.60 0.64
C THR A 49 15.14 14.17 -0.02
N ILE A 50 13.98 14.41 0.62
CA ILE A 50 12.67 14.09 0.04
C ILE A 50 12.52 14.77 -1.33
N TYR A 51 12.72 16.09 -1.39
CA TYR A 51 12.58 16.81 -2.66
C TYR A 51 13.62 16.42 -3.70
N ARG A 52 14.85 16.09 -3.30
CA ARG A 52 15.87 15.55 -4.22
C ARG A 52 15.44 14.21 -4.82
N LEU A 53 14.89 13.32 -4.00
CA LEU A 53 14.42 12.01 -4.47
C LEU A 53 13.19 12.15 -5.37
N MET A 54 12.27 13.08 -5.07
CA MET A 54 11.14 13.40 -5.95
C MET A 54 11.61 13.94 -7.30
N ALA A 55 12.55 14.90 -7.32
CA ALA A 55 13.12 15.42 -8.56
C ALA A 55 13.81 14.34 -9.40
N GLY A 56 14.35 13.30 -8.73
CA GLY A 56 14.92 12.12 -9.36
C GLY A 56 13.93 11.00 -9.66
N GLN A 57 12.62 11.20 -9.48
CA GLN A 57 11.55 10.20 -9.67
C GLN A 57 11.77 8.91 -8.85
N GLN A 58 12.45 9.03 -7.71
CA GLN A 58 12.81 7.94 -6.81
C GLN A 58 12.01 7.97 -5.51
N PHE A 59 10.95 8.76 -5.44
CA PHE A 59 10.10 8.91 -4.26
C PHE A 59 8.66 9.19 -4.68
N PRO A 60 7.64 8.70 -3.94
CA PRO A 60 6.24 8.96 -4.25
C PRO A 60 5.91 10.45 -4.34
N GLU A 61 5.07 10.81 -5.30
CA GLU A 61 4.61 12.20 -5.50
C GLU A 61 3.50 12.56 -4.49
N PRO A 62 3.45 13.81 -4.00
CA PRO A 62 2.39 14.24 -3.11
C PRO A 62 1.09 14.51 -3.86
N ILE A 63 -0.01 14.20 -3.18
CA ILE A 63 -1.35 14.67 -3.50
C ILE A 63 -1.51 16.09 -2.95
N ILE A 64 -1.90 17.01 -3.83
CA ILE A 64 -2.15 18.42 -3.51
C ILE A 64 -3.67 18.59 -3.30
N LEU A 65 -4.11 18.63 -2.05
CA LEU A 65 -5.55 18.70 -1.72
C LEU A 65 -6.15 20.11 -1.89
N GLN A 66 -5.33 21.15 -1.76
CA GLN A 66 -5.71 22.55 -1.97
C GLN A 66 -4.55 23.28 -2.63
N SER A 67 -4.87 24.20 -3.53
CA SER A 67 -3.96 24.87 -4.47
C SER A 67 -2.75 25.59 -3.85
N ASN A 68 -2.58 25.62 -2.52
CA ASN A 68 -1.46 26.33 -1.92
C ASN A 68 -0.86 25.82 -0.59
N LYS A 69 -1.40 24.80 0.12
CA LYS A 69 -0.93 24.57 1.50
C LYS A 69 -0.82 23.14 2.03
N GLY A 70 -1.06 22.10 1.22
CA GLY A 70 -1.02 20.74 1.79
C GLY A 70 -0.65 19.66 0.81
N ALA A 71 0.66 19.50 0.55
CA ALA A 71 1.20 18.27 0.01
C ALA A 71 1.01 17.13 1.01
N ARG A 72 0.34 16.05 0.60
CA ARG A 72 0.09 14.85 1.38
C ARG A 72 0.56 13.63 0.61
N TRP A 73 1.07 12.63 1.30
CA TRP A 73 1.48 11.37 0.68
C TRP A 73 0.55 10.26 1.11
N VAL A 74 0.37 9.27 0.23
CA VAL A 74 -0.34 8.05 0.59
C VAL A 74 0.62 7.15 1.36
N LEU A 75 0.20 6.69 2.54
CA LEU A 75 1.05 5.84 3.37
C LEU A 75 1.43 4.53 2.70
N SER A 76 0.52 3.90 1.93
CA SER A 76 0.80 2.65 1.23
C SER A 76 1.93 2.82 0.20
N GLU A 77 1.90 3.88 -0.60
CA GLU A 77 2.95 4.18 -1.59
C GLU A 77 4.33 4.36 -0.92
N LEU A 78 4.38 5.01 0.24
CA LEU A 78 5.62 5.17 1.00
C LEU A 78 6.15 3.82 1.54
N ILE A 79 5.26 2.95 1.99
CA ILE A 79 5.62 1.61 2.47
C ILE A 79 6.14 0.77 1.31
N ASP A 80 5.47 0.80 0.17
CA ASP A 80 5.86 0.01 -1.01
C ASP A 80 7.20 0.50 -1.58
N TRP A 81 7.40 1.81 -1.66
CA TRP A 81 8.71 2.40 -1.96
C TRP A 81 9.82 1.90 -1.02
N ALA A 82 9.55 1.81 0.28
CA ALA A 82 10.55 1.31 1.24
C ALA A 82 10.85 -0.18 1.02
N LYS A 83 9.84 -0.99 0.68
CA LYS A 83 10.01 -2.42 0.34
C LYS A 83 10.88 -2.59 -0.90
N GLU A 84 10.62 -1.84 -1.96
CA GLU A 84 11.41 -1.88 -3.19
C GLU A 84 12.91 -1.66 -2.91
N ARG A 85 13.25 -0.70 -2.04
CA ARG A 85 14.65 -0.46 -1.64
C ARG A 85 15.25 -1.59 -0.81
N MET A 86 14.44 -2.22 0.05
CA MET A 86 14.89 -3.39 0.82
C MET A 86 15.17 -4.57 -0.09
N ASP A 87 14.34 -4.80 -1.09
CA ASP A 87 14.49 -5.93 -2.00
C ASP A 87 15.61 -5.71 -3.01
N ALA A 88 15.79 -4.49 -3.51
CA ALA A 88 16.95 -4.11 -4.32
C ALA A 88 18.29 -4.37 -3.58
N ARG A 89 18.32 -4.18 -2.25
CA ARG A 89 19.49 -4.49 -1.43
C ARG A 89 19.75 -6.00 -1.33
N LYS A 90 18.71 -6.83 -1.23
CA LYS A 90 18.86 -8.29 -1.11
C LYS A 90 19.34 -8.94 -2.40
N GLN A 91 19.15 -8.28 -3.54
CA GLN A 91 19.55 -8.78 -4.85
C GLN A 91 20.98 -8.35 -5.27
N SER A 92 21.69 -7.60 -4.41
CA SER A 92 23.09 -7.16 -4.62
C SER A 92 24.03 -7.85 -3.64
#